data_AF-A0A239DPY8-F1
#
_entry.id   AF-A0A239DPY8-F1
#
_cell.length_a   1.000
_cell.length_b   1.000
_cell.length_c   1.000
_cell.angle_alpha   90.00
_cell.angle_beta   90.00
_cell.angle_gamma   90.00
#
_symmetry.space_group_name_H-M   'P 1'
#
loop_
_entity.id
_entity.type
_entity.pdbx_description
1 polymer ?
#
loop_
_entity_poly.entity_id
_entity_poly.type
_entity_poly.pdbx_seq_one_letter_code
_entity_poly.pdbx_strand_id
1 'polypeptide(L)'
;MPDRVFVYGTLMRGFDHPMSKLLSSGADFLGEASCRGRLYMVAHYPGLLHSDDANDVVFGELFRLRKPVELMAALDDYESVGPGHPQPNLYLRERIAVTLADGSVSEAWTYIYNKPVDETKRITSGRFLAP
;
A
#
# COMPACT_ATOMS: atom_id res chain seq x y z
N MET A 1 15.96 8.01 -7.21
CA MET A 1 14.90 6.98 -7.16
C MET A 1 13.99 7.31 -6.00
N PRO A 2 12.66 7.17 -6.09
CA PRO A 2 11.80 7.38 -4.95
C PRO A 2 12.17 6.35 -3.87
N ASP A 3 12.47 6.88 -2.69
CA ASP A 3 12.84 6.16 -1.47
C ASP A 3 11.62 6.01 -0.54
N ARG A 4 10.41 6.23 -1.06
CA ARG A 4 9.18 6.24 -0.28
C ARG A 4 8.26 5.09 -0.66
N VAL A 5 7.58 4.54 0.34
CA VAL A 5 6.53 3.53 0.16
C VAL A 5 5.26 3.96 0.88
N PHE A 6 4.14 3.82 0.18
CA PHE A 6 2.80 4.02 0.70
C PHE A 6 2.13 2.66 0.91
N VAL A 7 1.70 2.41 2.14
CA VAL A 7 1.05 1.17 2.57
C VAL A 7 -0.32 1.47 3.16
N TYR A 8 -1.31 0.63 2.87
CA TYR A 8 -2.72 0.87 3.20
C TYR A 8 -3.39 -0.34 3.87
N GLY A 9 -2.59 -1.32 4.33
CA GLY A 9 -3.05 -2.62 4.79
C GLY A 9 -2.19 -3.21 5.91
N THR A 10 -1.92 -4.50 5.83
CA THR A 10 -1.18 -5.31 6.83
C THR A 10 0.26 -4.84 7.10
N LEU A 11 0.82 -4.04 6.19
CA LEU A 11 2.13 -3.40 6.35
C LEU A 11 2.12 -2.12 7.18
N MET A 12 0.94 -1.54 7.46
CA MET A 12 0.81 -0.36 8.32
C MET A 12 1.28 -0.67 9.75
N ARG A 13 1.64 0.38 10.49
CA ARG A 13 1.96 0.29 11.92
C ARG A 13 0.75 -0.21 12.70
N GLY A 14 1.01 -0.96 13.75
CA GLY A 14 -0.03 -1.54 14.62
C GLY A 14 -0.46 -2.96 14.24
N PHE A 15 -0.09 -3.45 13.06
CA PHE A 15 -0.18 -4.89 12.78
C PHE A 15 0.93 -5.65 13.51
N ASP A 16 0.56 -6.69 14.26
CA ASP A 16 1.52 -7.63 14.83
C ASP A 16 1.98 -8.63 13.76
N HIS A 17 2.64 -8.10 12.73
CA HIS A 17 3.17 -8.88 11.62
C HIS A 17 4.67 -8.61 11.45
N PRO A 18 5.51 -9.64 11.22
CA PRO A 18 6.96 -9.46 11.05
C PRO A 18 7.34 -8.42 10.00
N MET A 19 6.57 -8.33 8.91
CA MET A 19 6.84 -7.37 7.82
C MET A 19 6.52 -5.92 8.21
N SER A 20 5.48 -5.68 9.03
CA SER A 20 5.21 -4.35 9.59
C SER A 20 6.33 -3.90 10.53
N LYS A 21 6.87 -4.83 11.34
CA LYS A 21 8.05 -4.57 12.20
C LYS A 21 9.31 -4.31 11.37
N LEU A 22 9.53 -5.08 10.30
CA LEU A 22 10.66 -4.88 9.39
C LEU A 22 10.60 -3.48 8.76
N LEU A 23 9.45 -3.11 8.17
CA LEU A 23 9.24 -1.78 7.57
C LEU A 23 9.45 -0.67 8.61
N SER A 24 8.83 -0.79 9.78
CA SER A 24 8.95 0.20 10.85
C SER A 24 10.38 0.37 11.37
N SER A 25 11.19 -0.69 11.35
CA SER A 25 12.60 -0.64 11.77
C SER A 25 13.53 -0.11 10.66
N GLY A 26 13.20 -0.39 9.40
CA GLY A 26 14.00 -0.07 8.22
C GLY A 26 13.61 1.23 7.52
N ALA A 27 12.56 1.92 7.96
CA ALA A 27 12.05 3.13 7.36
C ALA A 27 11.67 4.19 8.41
N ASP A 28 11.64 5.45 8.00
CA ASP A 28 11.15 6.55 8.80
C ASP A 28 9.67 6.79 8.45
N PHE A 29 8.80 6.79 9.45
CA PHE A 29 7.39 7.16 9.26
C PHE A 29 7.28 8.66 8.96
N LEU A 30 6.72 8.99 7.80
CA LEU A 30 6.53 10.38 7.37
C LEU A 30 5.16 10.94 7.76
N GLY A 31 4.15 10.07 7.95
CA GLY A 31 2.81 10.47 8.33
C GLY A 31 1.71 9.64 7.67
N GLU A 32 0.47 9.94 8.03
CA GLU A 32 -0.69 9.48 7.28
C GLU A 32 -0.73 10.16 5.90
N ALA A 33 -1.12 9.39 4.90
CA ALA A 33 -1.28 9.85 3.53
C ALA A 33 -2.51 9.22 2.90
N SER A 34 -2.90 9.76 1.74
CA SER A 34 -4.00 9.24 0.96
C SER A 34 -3.67 9.21 -0.52
N CYS A 35 -4.33 8.34 -1.27
CA CYS A 35 -4.28 8.33 -2.72
C CYS A 35 -5.68 8.16 -3.30
N ARG A 36 -5.80 8.44 -4.61
CA ARG A 36 -7.02 8.14 -5.34
C ARG A 36 -7.08 6.64 -5.63
N GLY A 37 -8.20 6.02 -5.31
CA GLY A 37 -8.44 4.60 -5.59
C GLY A 37 -9.58 4.02 -4.79
N ARG A 38 -9.93 2.78 -5.10
CA ARG A 38 -10.94 2.00 -4.39
C ARG A 38 -10.28 0.93 -3.56
N LEU A 39 -10.72 0.78 -2.32
CA LEU A 39 -10.25 -0.24 -1.40
C LEU A 39 -11.27 -1.37 -1.31
N TYR A 40 -10.82 -2.61 -1.40
CA TYR A 40 -11.65 -3.80 -1.27
C TYR A 40 -11.09 -4.74 -0.21
N MET A 41 -11.97 -5.40 0.53
CA MET A 41 -11.59 -6.52 1.38
C MET A 41 -11.46 -7.79 0.52
N VAL A 42 -10.23 -8.20 0.22
CA VAL A 42 -9.98 -9.40 -0.61
C VAL A 42 -10.10 -10.67 0.23
N ALA A 43 -9.46 -10.68 1.40
CA ALA A 43 -9.52 -11.77 2.37
C ALA A 43 -9.30 -11.21 3.78
N HIS A 44 -8.25 -11.65 4.46
CA HIS A 44 -7.76 -11.01 5.69
C HIS A 44 -6.86 -9.79 5.40
N TYR A 45 -6.74 -9.40 4.13
CA TYR A 45 -5.95 -8.30 3.63
C TYR A 45 -6.74 -7.47 2.61
N PRO A 46 -6.40 -6.17 2.43
CA PRO A 46 -7.08 -5.31 1.48
C PRO A 46 -6.42 -5.30 0.11
N GLY A 47 -7.18 -4.93 -0.93
CA GLY A 47 -6.68 -4.65 -2.26
C GLY A 47 -7.03 -3.22 -2.69
N LEU A 48 -6.02 -2.45 -3.10
CA LEU A 48 -6.19 -1.14 -3.74
C LEU A 48 -6.33 -1.32 -5.26
N LEU A 49 -7.36 -0.73 -5.85
CA LEU A 49 -7.54 -0.60 -7.29
C LEU A 49 -7.53 0.87 -7.68
N HIS A 50 -7.04 1.17 -8.88
CA HIS A 50 -7.14 2.50 -9.47
C HIS A 50 -8.60 2.93 -9.65
N SER A 51 -8.83 4.24 -9.53
CA SER A 51 -10.13 4.85 -9.81
C SER A 51 -9.95 6.21 -10.47
N ASP A 52 -10.82 6.51 -11.42
CA ASP A 52 -10.90 7.82 -12.07
C ASP A 52 -11.76 8.81 -11.27
N ASP A 53 -12.59 8.33 -10.33
CA ASP A 53 -13.41 9.16 -9.47
C ASP A 53 -12.55 9.85 -8.40
N ALA A 54 -12.64 11.17 -8.31
CA ALA A 54 -11.90 11.95 -7.31
C ALA A 54 -12.41 11.75 -5.88
N ASN A 55 -13.63 11.23 -5.70
CA ASN A 55 -14.20 10.91 -4.40
C ASN A 55 -13.72 9.55 -3.85
N ASP A 56 -13.11 8.73 -4.70
CA ASP A 56 -12.54 7.45 -4.31
C ASP A 56 -11.16 7.68 -3.71
N VAL A 57 -11.10 7.69 -2.38
CA VAL A 57 -9.87 7.95 -1.62
C VAL A 57 -9.54 6.75 -0.76
N VAL A 58 -8.28 6.30 -0.82
CA VAL A 58 -7.72 5.30 0.08
C VAL A 58 -6.73 5.96 1.01
N PHE A 59 -6.84 5.66 2.29
CA PHE A 59 -5.98 6.17 3.35
C PHE A 59 -4.99 5.11 3.79
N GLY A 60 -3.79 5.56 4.13
CA GLY A 60 -2.72 4.71 4.60
C GLY A 60 -1.60 5.51 5.22
N GLU A 61 -0.42 4.93 5.20
CA GLU A 61 0.77 5.46 5.84
C GLU A 61 1.91 5.58 4.83
N LEU A 62 2.66 6.67 4.92
CA LEU A 62 3.82 6.94 4.10
C LEU A 62 5.10 6.76 4.91
N PHE A 63 6.03 6.01 4.34
CA PHE A 63 7.34 5.75 4.93
C PHE A 63 8.46 6.14 3.97
N ARG A 64 9.58 6.61 4.51
CA ARG A 64 10.84 6.78 3.79
C ARG A 64 11.80 5.64 4.14
N LEU A 65 12.12 4.81 3.17
CA LEU A 65 13.00 3.65 3.33
C LEU A 65 14.45 4.11 3.51
N ARG A 66 15.12 3.64 4.57
CA ARG A 66 16.55 3.93 4.79
C ARG A 66 17.45 3.15 3.84
N LYS A 67 17.00 1.95 3.45
CA LYS A 67 17.65 1.08 2.47
C LYS A 67 16.65 0.65 1.40
N PRO A 68 16.33 1.53 0.43
CA PRO A 68 15.25 1.28 -0.52
C PRO A 68 15.39 -0.04 -1.29
N VAL A 69 16.58 -0.41 -1.73
CA VAL A 69 16.78 -1.63 -2.54
C VAL A 69 16.49 -2.91 -1.72
N GLU A 70 17.12 -3.04 -0.54
CA GLU A 70 16.95 -4.22 0.32
C GLU A 70 15.51 -4.35 0.82
N LEU A 71 14.92 -3.24 1.28
CA LEU A 71 13.59 -3.26 1.89
C LEU A 71 12.49 -3.45 0.84
N MET A 72 12.62 -2.85 -0.35
CA MET A 72 11.66 -3.09 -1.42
C MET A 72 11.69 -4.54 -1.91
N ALA A 73 12.86 -5.18 -1.97
CA ALA A 73 12.94 -6.60 -2.36
C ALA A 73 12.21 -7.50 -1.35
N ALA A 74 12.33 -7.23 -0.04
CA ALA A 74 11.61 -7.97 1.00
C ALA A 74 10.09 -7.74 0.93
N LEU A 75 9.66 -6.52 0.63
CA LEU A 75 8.24 -6.19 0.46
C LEU A 75 7.66 -6.83 -0.82
N ASP A 76 8.41 -6.85 -1.92
CA ASP A 76 7.99 -7.49 -3.17
C ASP A 76 7.74 -8.99 -2.96
N ASP A 77 8.65 -9.69 -2.28
CA ASP A 77 8.50 -11.12 -1.97
C ASP A 77 7.27 -11.39 -1.09
N TYR A 78 7.05 -10.55 -0.07
CA TYR A 78 5.87 -10.64 0.80
C TYR A 78 4.55 -10.43 0.04
N GLU A 79 4.50 -9.43 -0.84
CA GLU A 79 3.32 -9.10 -1.65
C GLU A 79 3.19 -9.98 -2.91
N SER A 80 4.02 -11.03 -3.02
CA SER A 80 4.03 -11.97 -4.15
C SER A 80 4.24 -11.31 -5.51
N VAL A 81 5.18 -10.38 -5.59
CA VAL A 81 5.55 -9.61 -6.78
C VAL A 81 6.84 -10.16 -7.40
N GLY A 82 6.82 -10.43 -8.70
CA GLY A 82 7.99 -10.89 -9.46
C GLY A 82 7.86 -12.30 -10.03
N PRO A 83 8.88 -12.76 -10.79
CA PRO A 83 8.82 -14.00 -11.57
C PRO A 83 8.81 -15.28 -10.72
N GLY A 84 9.19 -15.19 -9.44
CA GLY A 84 9.16 -16.32 -8.50
C GLY A 84 7.77 -16.68 -7.98
N HIS A 85 6.73 -15.88 -8.30
CA HIS A 85 5.37 -16.05 -7.77
C HIS A 85 4.36 -16.38 -8.87
N PRO A 86 3.18 -16.97 -8.51
CA PRO A 86 2.14 -17.30 -9.46
C PRO A 86 1.71 -16.13 -10.33
N GLN A 87 1.56 -16.38 -11.63
CA GLN A 87 1.18 -15.38 -12.61
C GLN A 87 -0.32 -15.44 -12.97
N PRO A 88 -1.01 -14.30 -13.15
CA PRO A 88 -0.51 -12.96 -12.88
C PRO A 88 -0.25 -12.75 -11.38
N ASN A 89 0.78 -11.96 -11.04
CA ASN A 89 1.11 -11.61 -9.65
C ASN A 89 -0.12 -11.08 -8.91
N LEU A 90 -0.19 -11.33 -7.61
CA LEU A 90 -1.31 -10.88 -6.76
C LEU A 90 -1.41 -9.36 -6.71
N TYR A 91 -0.25 -8.73 -6.53
CA TYR A 91 -0.09 -7.29 -6.61
C TYR A 91 0.89 -6.89 -7.72
N LEU A 92 0.77 -5.64 -8.16
CA LEU A 92 1.72 -4.97 -9.01
C LEU A 92 2.34 -3.82 -8.23
N ARG A 93 3.68 -3.71 -8.27
CA ARG A 93 4.35 -2.57 -7.69
C ARG A 93 4.32 -1.39 -8.65
N GLU A 94 3.71 -0.29 -8.22
CA GLU A 94 3.56 0.91 -9.02
C GLU A 94 3.96 2.19 -8.26
N ARG A 95 4.31 3.24 -9.02
CA ARG A 95 4.53 4.58 -8.47
C ARG A 95 3.25 5.38 -8.59
N ILE A 96 2.79 5.92 -7.47
CA ILE A 96 1.60 6.75 -7.41
C ILE A 96 1.90 8.07 -6.71
N ALA A 97 1.08 9.07 -6.98
CA ALA A 97 1.01 10.28 -6.18
C ALA A 97 0.18 10.02 -4.92
N VAL A 98 0.71 10.44 -3.78
CA VAL A 98 0.03 10.41 -2.48
C VAL A 98 -0.01 11.83 -1.90
N THR A 99 -1.09 12.15 -1.21
CA THR A 99 -1.31 13.42 -0.53
C THR A 99 -1.17 13.21 0.97
N LEU A 100 -0.21 13.91 1.60
CA LEU A 100 -0.04 13.92 3.05
C LEU A 100 -1.11 14.78 3.73
N ALA A 101 -1.23 14.65 5.06
CA ALA A 101 -2.18 15.41 5.86
C ALA A 101 -2.01 16.94 5.78
N ASP A 102 -0.81 17.43 5.45
CA ASP A 102 -0.52 18.86 5.23
C ASP A 102 -0.90 19.36 3.82
N GLY A 103 -1.45 18.48 2.97
CA GLY A 103 -1.83 18.76 1.60
C GLY A 103 -0.68 18.65 0.59
N SER A 104 0.54 18.38 1.04
CA SER A 104 1.67 18.18 0.14
C SER A 104 1.52 16.87 -0.64
N VAL A 105 1.95 16.88 -1.91
CA VAL A 105 1.93 15.72 -2.78
C VAL A 105 3.33 15.13 -2.87
N SER A 106 3.44 13.82 -2.64
CA SER A 106 4.67 13.06 -2.79
C SER A 106 4.43 11.89 -3.74
N GLU A 107 5.48 11.48 -4.44
CA GLU A 107 5.48 10.21 -5.14
C GLU A 107 5.96 9.08 -4.21
N ALA A 108 5.34 7.91 -4.29
CA ALA A 108 5.71 6.75 -3.50
C ALA A 108 5.45 5.45 -4.28
N TRP A 109 6.21 4.41 -3.97
CA TRP A 109 5.86 3.05 -4.36
C TRP A 109 4.64 2.57 -3.58
N THR A 110 3.77 1.81 -4.23
CA THR A 110 2.69 1.07 -3.56
C THR A 110 2.44 -0.25 -4.29
N TYR A 111 1.56 -1.07 -3.72
CA TYR A 111 1.14 -2.35 -4.28
C TYR A 111 -0.31 -2.23 -4.74
N ILE A 112 -0.58 -2.38 -6.03
CA ILE A 112 -1.92 -2.34 -6.63
C ILE A 112 -2.41 -3.77 -6.81
N TYR A 113 -3.61 -4.07 -6.34
CA TYR A 113 -4.18 -5.41 -6.47
C TYR A 113 -4.51 -5.72 -7.93
N ASN A 114 -4.15 -6.92 -8.39
CA ASN A 114 -4.15 -7.30 -9.79
C ASN A 114 -4.97 -8.57 -10.10
N LYS A 115 -5.98 -8.84 -9.28
CA LYS A 115 -6.92 -9.93 -9.50
C LYS A 115 -8.37 -9.42 -9.44
N PRO A 116 -9.36 -10.22 -9.87
CA PRO A 116 -10.77 -9.85 -9.75
C PRO A 116 -11.16 -9.61 -8.29
N VAL A 117 -11.99 -8.60 -8.06
CA VAL A 117 -12.56 -8.27 -6.75
C VAL A 117 -14.05 -8.57 -6.71
N ASP A 118 -14.57 -8.84 -5.52
CA ASP A 118 -16.00 -8.83 -5.25
C ASP A 118 -16.44 -7.40 -4.93
N GLU A 119 -17.26 -6.82 -5.80
CA GLU A 119 -17.74 -5.44 -5.66
C GLU A 119 -18.55 -5.22 -4.37
N THR A 120 -19.13 -6.28 -3.79
CA THR A 120 -19.86 -6.20 -2.51
C THR A 120 -18.93 -6.03 -1.30
N LYS A 121 -17.63 -6.28 -1.48
CA LYS A 121 -16.59 -6.18 -0.45
C LYS A 121 -15.85 -4.85 -0.47
N ARG A 122 -16.40 -3.85 -1.16
CA ARG A 122 -15.82 -2.50 -1.19
C ARG A 122 -15.82 -1.88 0.20
N ILE A 123 -14.66 -1.37 0.62
CA ILE A 123 -14.48 -0.59 1.84
C ILE A 123 -14.68 0.88 1.47
N THR A 124 -15.91 1.38 1.58
CA THR A 124 -16.28 2.74 1.15
C THR A 124 -15.61 3.85 1.96
N SER A 125 -15.16 3.55 3.19
CA SER A 125 -14.39 4.49 4.01
C SER A 125 -12.98 4.74 3.49
N GLY A 126 -12.46 3.87 2.60
CA GLY A 126 -11.08 3.92 2.15
C GLY A 126 -10.04 3.59 3.23
N ARG A 127 -10.47 3.18 4.43
CA ARG A 127 -9.62 2.86 5.58
C ARG A 127 -9.73 1.39 5.90
N PHE A 128 -8.62 0.65 5.81
CA PHE A 128 -8.60 -0.77 6.14
C PHE A 128 -8.85 -1.02 7.63
N LEU A 129 -8.21 -0.24 8.49
CA LEU A 129 -8.51 -0.16 9.91
C LEU A 129 -9.47 1.01 10.10
N ALA A 130 -10.77 0.72 10.08
CA ALA A 130 -11.73 1.66 10.64
C ALA A 130 -11.58 1.65 12.18
N PRO A 131 -11.53 2.81 12.84
CA PRO A 131 -11.59 2.88 14.30
C PRO A 131 -12.91 2.33 14.85
#